data_AF-R7HKK6-F1
#
_entry.id   AF-R7HKK6-F1
#
_cell.length_a   1.000
_cell.length_b   1.000
_cell.length_c   1.000
_cell.angle_alpha   90.00
_cell.angle_beta   90.00
_cell.angle_gamma   90.00
#
_symmetry.space_group_name_H-M   'P 1'
#
loop_
_entity.id
_entity.type
_entity.pdbx_description
1 polymer ?
#
loop_
_entity_poly.entity_id
_entity_poly.type
_entity_poly.pdbx_seq_one_letter_code
_entity_poly.pdbx_strand_id
1 'polypeptide(L)'
;MEVSQNFFNKLEQKLKNVSDNLQGYYKTFNNCREQGLMLTIYEPTTDNELLIWACESRNSDNIMVITADRTCSDNNDMFNDIAWESAKYFKYDEYDKAVNHTYNIIRKQFNKHFLEEYNTKFKMHKCLADLQHIGADAQDLEYDDYNKLVTFEDLDNLYFCDLIVQNGKMGLRYSKYTNNYKDEFDNLTFETWEPDLTSDITLMLGMQSKLRDFIEKEIDYNIDVGIRI
;
A
#
# COMPACT_ATOMS: atom_id res chain seq x y z
N MET A 1 24.96 0.82 -15.96
CA MET A 1 24.00 1.88 -15.51
C MET A 1 22.63 1.72 -16.15
N GLU A 2 22.53 1.33 -17.43
CA GLU A 2 21.24 1.02 -18.06
C GLU A 2 20.51 -0.17 -17.38
N VAL A 3 21.23 -1.26 -17.10
CA VAL A 3 20.68 -2.44 -16.40
C VAL A 3 20.06 -2.06 -15.05
N SER A 4 20.77 -1.26 -14.24
CA SER A 4 20.28 -0.83 -12.94
C SER A 4 19.02 0.04 -13.05
N GLN A 5 18.98 0.96 -14.02
CA GLN A 5 17.80 1.81 -14.25
C GLN A 5 16.59 0.98 -14.68
N ASN A 6 16.77 0.06 -15.64
CA ASN A 6 15.68 -0.81 -16.11
C ASN A 6 15.14 -1.71 -15.00
N PHE A 7 16.02 -2.25 -14.17
CA PHE A 7 15.64 -3.03 -12.99
C PHE A 7 14.80 -2.19 -12.02
N PHE A 8 15.28 -1.01 -11.62
CA PHE A 8 14.58 -0.17 -10.64
C PHE A 8 13.27 0.42 -11.18
N ASN A 9 13.21 0.81 -12.46
CA ASN A 9 11.96 1.26 -13.08
C ASN A 9 10.87 0.18 -13.01
N LYS A 10 11.21 -1.09 -13.30
CA LYS A 10 10.28 -2.21 -13.18
C LYS A 10 9.91 -2.51 -11.72
N LEU A 11 10.87 -2.42 -10.80
CA LEU A 11 10.62 -2.61 -9.37
C LEU A 11 9.67 -1.54 -8.82
N GLU A 12 9.88 -0.26 -9.16
CA GLU A 12 9.00 0.83 -8.78
C GLU A 12 7.59 0.68 -9.32
N GLN A 13 7.45 0.35 -10.62
CA GLN A 13 6.13 0.08 -11.20
C GLN A 13 5.42 -1.03 -10.44
N LYS A 14 6.16 -2.06 -10.04
CA LYS A 14 5.61 -3.14 -9.24
C LYS A 14 5.21 -2.69 -7.84
N LEU A 15 6.01 -1.86 -7.16
CA LEU A 15 5.75 -1.37 -5.80
C LEU A 15 4.61 -0.34 -5.75
N LYS A 16 4.51 0.56 -6.73
CA LYS A 16 3.44 1.57 -6.83
C LYS A 16 2.03 0.98 -6.80
N ASN A 17 1.87 -0.26 -7.22
CA ASN A 17 0.56 -0.92 -7.25
C ASN A 17 0.21 -1.62 -5.93
N VAL A 18 1.09 -1.61 -4.92
CA VAL A 18 0.96 -2.47 -3.73
C VAL A 18 1.44 -1.84 -2.42
N SER A 19 2.08 -0.67 -2.45
CA SER A 19 2.48 0.04 -1.23
C SER A 19 2.67 1.53 -1.49
N ASP A 20 1.89 2.36 -0.79
CA ASP A 20 2.02 3.82 -0.83
C ASP A 20 2.83 4.40 0.36
N ASN A 21 3.23 3.55 1.31
CA ASN A 21 3.85 3.97 2.57
C ASN A 21 5.35 3.63 2.68
N LEU A 22 5.93 2.98 1.67
CA LEU A 22 7.37 2.71 1.66
C LEU A 22 8.15 3.98 1.33
N GLN A 23 8.96 4.44 2.27
CA GLN A 23 9.90 5.53 2.03
C GLN A 23 11.23 4.98 1.53
N GLY A 24 11.84 5.70 0.59
CA GLY A 24 13.15 5.36 0.11
C GLY A 24 13.78 6.46 -0.72
N TYR A 25 15.09 6.32 -0.95
CA TYR A 25 15.85 7.22 -1.79
C TYR A 25 16.91 6.45 -2.57
N TYR A 26 17.30 7.01 -3.72
CA TYR A 26 18.36 6.45 -4.54
C TYR A 26 19.70 7.10 -4.25
N LYS A 27 20.73 6.29 -4.40
CA LYS A 27 22.11 6.72 -4.52
C LYS A 27 22.79 5.96 -5.66
N THR A 28 23.99 6.40 -6.00
CA THR A 28 24.85 5.74 -7.00
C THR A 28 26.04 5.12 -6.30
N PHE A 29 26.51 3.98 -6.80
CA PHE A 29 27.72 3.33 -6.30
C PHE A 29 28.68 3.04 -7.46
N ASN A 30 29.98 3.05 -7.17
CA ASN A 30 31.03 2.75 -8.14
C ASN A 30 32.33 2.32 -7.43
N ASN A 31 32.84 1.12 -7.74
CA ASN A 31 34.14 0.64 -7.24
C ASN A 31 35.15 0.37 -8.38
N CYS A 32 34.99 1.01 -9.53
CA CYS A 32 35.75 0.79 -10.77
C CYS A 32 35.57 -0.60 -11.41
N ARG A 33 34.91 -1.54 -10.72
CA ARG A 33 34.54 -2.86 -11.23
C ARG A 33 33.06 -2.94 -11.57
N GLU A 34 32.24 -2.55 -10.62
CA GLU A 34 30.78 -2.54 -10.65
C GLU A 34 30.29 -1.13 -10.42
N GLN A 35 29.25 -0.73 -11.16
CA GLN A 35 28.61 0.57 -11.03
C GLN A 35 27.11 0.48 -11.30
N GLY A 36 26.32 1.19 -10.51
CA GLY A 36 24.88 1.13 -10.62
C GLY A 36 24.15 2.02 -9.63
N LEU A 37 22.91 1.65 -9.38
CA LEU A 37 22.04 2.34 -8.44
C LEU A 37 21.89 1.51 -7.16
N MET A 38 21.83 2.22 -6.04
CA MET A 38 21.42 1.69 -4.75
C MET A 38 20.10 2.33 -4.37
N LEU A 39 19.09 1.52 -4.06
CA LEU A 39 17.86 1.96 -3.41
C LEU A 39 17.95 1.64 -1.93
N THR A 40 17.78 2.64 -1.08
CA THR A 40 17.54 2.44 0.35
C THR A 40 16.04 2.57 0.60
N ILE A 41 15.43 1.53 1.17
CA ILE A 41 14.06 1.55 1.70
C ILE A 41 14.17 1.57 3.21
N TYR A 42 13.42 2.45 3.87
CA TYR A 42 13.46 2.56 5.33
C TYR A 42 12.08 2.88 5.91
N GLU A 43 11.90 2.53 7.17
CA GLU A 43 10.70 2.87 7.95
C GLU A 43 11.09 3.93 9.00
N PRO A 44 10.55 5.16 8.98
CA PRO A 44 11.02 6.23 9.88
C PRO A 44 10.88 5.95 11.38
N THR A 45 9.97 5.05 11.74
CA THR A 45 9.64 4.72 13.13
C THR A 45 10.45 3.54 13.66
N THR A 46 11.23 2.87 12.82
CA THR A 46 12.08 1.74 13.20
C THR A 46 13.48 1.89 12.58
N ASP A 47 14.52 1.29 13.17
CA ASP A 47 15.85 1.25 12.52
C ASP A 47 15.91 0.21 11.38
N ASN A 48 14.77 -0.10 10.76
CA ASN A 48 14.66 -1.11 9.72
C ASN A 48 14.95 -0.49 8.35
N GLU A 49 16.16 -0.71 7.86
CA GLU A 49 16.60 -0.30 6.52
C GLU A 49 16.90 -1.52 5.66
N LEU A 50 16.54 -1.45 4.38
CA LEU A 50 16.93 -2.39 3.35
C LEU A 50 17.64 -1.64 2.23
N LEU A 51 18.89 -2.01 2.00
CA LEU A 51 19.70 -1.51 0.91
C LEU A 51 19.67 -2.53 -0.22
N ILE A 52 19.40 -2.05 -1.43
CA ILE A 52 19.26 -2.85 -2.63
C ILE A 52 20.20 -2.27 -3.67
N TRP A 53 21.25 -3.00 -4.04
CA TRP A 53 22.12 -2.64 -5.15
C TRP A 53 21.72 -3.44 -6.37
N ALA A 54 21.67 -2.77 -7.53
CA ALA A 54 21.54 -3.45 -8.80
C ALA A 54 22.57 -2.90 -9.80
N CYS A 55 23.23 -3.79 -10.52
CA CYS A 55 24.10 -3.44 -11.64
C CYS A 55 24.22 -4.60 -12.64
N GLU A 56 24.96 -4.33 -13.71
CA GLU A 56 25.40 -5.34 -14.66
C GLU A 56 26.72 -5.92 -14.18
N SER A 57 26.78 -7.24 -13.98
CA SER A 57 28.00 -7.92 -13.57
C SER A 57 29.02 -7.91 -14.69
N ARG A 58 30.19 -7.32 -14.43
CA ARG A 58 31.26 -7.17 -15.43
C ARG A 58 31.76 -8.49 -16.04
N ASN A 59 31.64 -9.60 -15.31
CA ASN A 59 32.19 -10.88 -15.75
C ASN A 59 31.20 -11.71 -16.59
N SER A 60 29.93 -11.31 -16.67
CA SER A 60 28.89 -12.17 -17.25
C SER A 60 27.74 -11.43 -17.93
N ASP A 61 27.74 -10.09 -17.92
CA ASP A 61 26.65 -9.22 -18.37
C ASP A 61 25.29 -9.52 -17.69
N ASN A 62 25.30 -10.35 -16.65
CA ASN A 62 24.13 -10.71 -15.86
C ASN A 62 23.66 -9.52 -15.03
N ILE A 63 22.36 -9.48 -14.75
CA ILE A 63 21.81 -8.59 -13.74
C ILE A 63 22.26 -9.11 -12.37
N MET A 64 23.05 -8.31 -11.67
CA MET A 64 23.47 -8.59 -10.30
C MET A 64 22.62 -7.76 -9.34
N VAL A 65 22.02 -8.44 -8.35
CA VAL A 65 21.25 -7.80 -7.29
C VAL A 65 21.82 -8.21 -5.94
N ILE A 66 22.07 -7.24 -5.07
CA ILE A 66 22.52 -7.44 -3.70
C ILE A 66 21.51 -6.77 -2.77
N THR A 67 21.15 -7.45 -1.69
CA THR A 67 20.27 -6.90 -0.64
C THR A 67 20.91 -7.08 0.72
N ALA A 68 21.01 -6.02 1.51
CA ALA A 68 21.56 -6.08 2.87
C ALA A 68 21.02 -4.93 3.75
N ASP A 69 21.42 -4.92 5.02
CA ASP A 69 21.17 -3.78 5.91
C ASP A 69 22.29 -2.72 5.80
N ARG A 70 22.10 -1.61 6.52
CA ARG A 70 23.02 -0.47 6.50
C ARG A 70 24.45 -0.80 6.97
N THR A 71 24.63 -1.81 7.82
CA THR A 71 25.97 -2.20 8.31
C THR A 71 26.85 -2.75 7.20
N CYS A 72 26.25 -3.15 6.08
CA CYS A 72 26.96 -3.65 4.91
C CYS A 72 27.34 -2.56 3.91
N SER A 73 26.97 -1.30 4.14
CA SER A 73 27.33 -0.17 3.28
C SER A 73 28.49 0.62 3.85
N ASP A 74 29.46 0.96 2.99
CA ASP A 74 30.52 1.91 3.34
C ASP A 74 30.09 3.37 3.09
N ASN A 75 31.03 4.31 3.31
CA ASN A 75 30.81 5.74 3.14
C ASN A 75 30.62 6.19 1.68
N ASN A 76 30.85 5.31 0.71
CA ASN A 76 30.65 5.56 -0.73
C ASN A 76 29.41 4.80 -1.27
N ASP A 77 28.54 4.35 -0.37
CA ASP A 77 27.36 3.56 -0.70
C ASP A 77 27.69 2.23 -1.40
N MET A 78 28.90 1.70 -1.18
CA MET A 78 29.32 0.39 -1.67
C MET A 78 28.99 -0.70 -0.66
N PHE A 79 28.49 -1.83 -1.15
CA PHE A 79 28.41 -3.06 -0.37
C PHE A 79 29.80 -3.58 0.02
N ASN A 80 29.92 -4.17 1.22
CA ASN A 80 31.11 -4.87 1.67
C ASN A 80 31.15 -6.34 1.19
N ASP A 81 32.21 -7.07 1.56
CA ASP A 81 32.40 -8.48 1.16
C ASP A 81 31.27 -9.40 1.67
N ILE A 82 30.69 -9.11 2.84
CA ILE A 82 29.59 -9.90 3.42
C ILE A 82 28.35 -9.77 2.53
N ALA A 83 28.01 -8.55 2.11
CA ALA A 83 26.89 -8.32 1.20
C ALA A 83 27.19 -8.84 -0.22
N TRP A 84 28.46 -8.81 -0.67
CA TRP A 84 28.84 -9.40 -1.95
C TRP A 84 28.57 -10.91 -2.02
N GLU A 85 28.80 -11.64 -0.93
CA GLU A 85 28.51 -13.08 -0.87
C GLU A 85 27.01 -13.41 -1.02
N SER A 86 26.12 -12.46 -0.72
CA SER A 86 24.67 -12.63 -0.87
C SER A 86 24.17 -12.35 -2.30
N ALA A 87 25.05 -11.88 -3.19
CA ALA A 87 24.71 -11.49 -4.55
C ALA A 87 23.93 -12.57 -5.31
N LYS A 88 22.84 -12.14 -5.94
CA LYS A 88 22.05 -12.96 -6.86
C LYS A 88 22.24 -12.48 -8.28
N TYR A 89 22.43 -13.45 -9.16
CA TYR A 89 22.70 -13.23 -10.57
C TYR A 89 21.52 -13.77 -11.39
N PHE A 90 21.05 -12.95 -12.32
CA PHE A 90 20.00 -13.27 -13.27
C PHE A 90 20.53 -12.97 -14.67
N LYS A 91 20.07 -13.70 -15.69
CA LYS A 91 20.49 -13.39 -17.06
C LYS A 91 20.07 -11.97 -17.44
N TYR A 92 20.80 -11.37 -18.37
CA TYR A 92 20.59 -9.99 -18.83
C TYR A 92 19.13 -9.66 -19.18
N ASP A 93 18.36 -10.62 -19.69
CA ASP A 93 16.96 -10.48 -20.09
C ASP A 93 15.95 -10.88 -19.00
N GLU A 94 16.39 -11.44 -17.88
CA GLU A 94 15.53 -11.98 -16.81
C GLU A 94 15.12 -10.93 -15.76
N TYR A 95 14.85 -9.69 -16.19
CA TYR A 95 14.44 -8.60 -15.31
C TYR A 95 13.25 -8.95 -14.41
N ASP A 96 12.23 -9.62 -14.95
CA ASP A 96 11.03 -9.94 -14.18
C ASP A 96 11.35 -10.94 -13.05
N LYS A 97 12.29 -11.86 -13.26
CA LYS A 97 12.75 -12.77 -12.19
C LYS A 97 13.54 -12.02 -11.13
N ALA A 98 14.46 -11.14 -11.54
CA ALA A 98 15.23 -10.31 -10.63
C ALA A 98 14.31 -9.42 -9.78
N VAL A 99 13.36 -8.73 -10.41
CA VAL A 99 12.38 -7.87 -9.75
C VAL A 99 11.48 -8.66 -8.80
N ASN A 100 11.00 -9.84 -9.21
CA ASN A 100 10.20 -10.71 -8.35
C ASN A 100 10.96 -11.18 -7.11
N HIS A 101 12.24 -11.52 -7.28
CA HIS A 101 13.09 -11.92 -6.16
C HIS A 101 13.21 -10.79 -5.13
N THR A 102 13.58 -9.59 -5.59
CA THR A 102 13.73 -8.41 -4.72
C THR A 102 12.41 -7.97 -4.09
N TYR A 103 11.33 -7.95 -4.87
CA TYR A 103 9.99 -7.63 -4.38
C TYR A 103 9.57 -8.54 -3.20
N ASN A 104 9.85 -9.85 -3.29
CA ASN A 104 9.52 -10.79 -2.22
C ASN A 104 10.34 -10.54 -0.94
N ILE A 105 11.58 -10.06 -1.07
CA ILE A 105 12.40 -9.65 0.08
C ILE A 105 11.80 -8.41 0.74
N ILE A 106 11.50 -7.37 -0.05
CA ILE A 106 10.85 -6.14 0.45
C ILE A 106 9.54 -6.48 1.15
N ARG A 107 8.68 -7.29 0.50
CA ARG A 107 7.40 -7.72 1.07
C ARG A 107 7.56 -8.49 2.38
N LYS A 108 8.58 -9.31 2.52
CA LYS A 108 8.82 -10.07 3.75
C LYS A 108 9.32 -9.17 4.88
N GLN A 109 10.21 -8.22 4.59
CA GLN A 109 10.83 -7.34 5.58
C GLN A 109 9.91 -6.20 6.02
N PHE A 110 9.15 -5.63 5.09
CA PHE A 110 8.22 -4.53 5.33
C PHE A 110 6.77 -4.98 5.24
N ASN A 111 6.48 -6.20 5.71
CA ASN A 111 5.18 -6.86 5.54
C ASN A 111 3.97 -5.98 5.90
N LYS A 112 4.06 -5.15 6.95
CA LYS A 112 3.02 -4.21 7.38
C LYS A 112 2.61 -3.25 6.27
N HIS A 113 3.57 -2.75 5.49
CA HIS A 113 3.33 -1.83 4.37
C HIS A 113 2.67 -2.49 3.15
N PHE A 114 2.54 -3.83 3.16
CA PHE A 114 1.83 -4.61 2.16
C PHE A 114 0.54 -5.25 2.71
N LEU A 115 0.20 -5.00 3.98
CA LEU A 115 -1.11 -5.35 4.50
C LEU A 115 -2.12 -4.39 3.87
N GLU A 116 -3.26 -4.90 3.40
CA GLU A 116 -4.31 -4.11 2.75
C GLU A 116 -4.78 -2.93 3.60
N GLU A 117 -4.68 -3.07 4.92
CA GLU A 117 -4.99 -2.04 5.90
C GLU A 117 -4.08 -0.80 5.79
N TYR A 118 -2.82 -0.93 5.35
CA TYR A 118 -1.89 0.21 5.22
C TYR A 118 -1.79 0.80 3.80
N ASN A 119 -2.39 0.17 2.78
CA ASN A 119 -2.51 0.82 1.47
C ASN A 119 -3.62 1.88 1.51
N THR A 120 -3.43 3.02 0.85
CA THR A 120 -4.20 4.32 0.89
C THR A 120 -5.71 4.27 0.59
N LYS A 121 -6.32 3.09 0.68
CA LYS A 121 -7.75 2.83 0.73
C LYS A 121 -8.45 3.66 1.82
N PHE A 122 -7.77 3.96 2.93
CA PHE A 122 -8.30 4.75 4.05
C PHE A 122 -7.93 6.23 3.99
N LYS A 123 -8.93 7.12 4.00
CA LYS A 123 -8.80 8.57 3.87
C LYS A 123 -9.58 9.28 4.99
N MET A 124 -8.85 9.94 5.88
CA MET A 124 -9.43 10.77 6.94
C MET A 124 -9.66 12.19 6.41
N HIS A 125 -10.91 12.65 6.38
CA HIS A 125 -11.26 14.05 6.02
C HIS A 125 -11.43 14.94 7.25
N LYS A 126 -11.52 14.31 8.43
CA LYS A 126 -11.57 14.91 9.77
C LYS A 126 -10.61 14.18 10.69
N CYS A 127 -10.04 14.88 11.68
CA CYS A 127 -9.19 14.24 12.67
C CYS A 127 -10.03 13.50 13.73
N LEU A 128 -9.44 12.56 14.48
CA LEU A 128 -10.16 11.79 15.50
C LEU A 128 -10.88 12.65 16.54
N ALA A 129 -10.26 13.74 17.00
CA ALA A 129 -10.88 14.63 17.97
C ALA A 129 -12.17 15.25 17.41
N ASP A 130 -12.15 15.67 16.14
CA ASP A 130 -13.36 16.16 15.46
C ASP A 130 -14.40 15.06 15.34
N LEU A 131 -14.00 13.83 14.98
CA LEU A 131 -14.93 12.69 14.87
C LEU A 131 -15.60 12.38 16.21
N GLN A 132 -14.85 12.44 17.32
CA GLN A 132 -15.38 12.20 18.66
C GLN A 132 -16.40 13.28 19.05
N HIS A 133 -16.10 14.56 18.77
CA HIS A 133 -17.04 15.66 18.99
C HIS A 133 -18.30 15.50 18.13
N ILE A 134 -18.14 15.25 16.83
CA ILE A 134 -19.24 15.03 15.90
C ILE A 134 -20.09 13.83 16.34
N GLY A 135 -19.47 12.74 16.79
CA GLY A 135 -20.19 11.56 17.29
C GLY A 135 -21.01 11.84 18.55
N ALA A 136 -20.48 12.65 19.46
CA ALA A 136 -21.19 13.08 20.66
C ALA A 136 -22.38 14.00 20.32
N ASP A 137 -22.20 14.91 19.37
CA ASP A 137 -23.20 15.90 18.98
C ASP A 137 -24.19 15.35 17.93
N ALA A 138 -23.93 14.17 17.37
CA ALA A 138 -24.67 13.63 16.23
C ALA A 138 -26.19 13.52 16.51
N GLN A 139 -26.56 13.12 17.73
CA GLN A 139 -27.95 12.86 18.10
C GLN A 139 -28.81 14.13 18.15
N ASP A 140 -28.19 15.30 18.30
CA ASP A 140 -28.86 16.59 18.38
C ASP A 140 -29.03 17.25 16.99
N LEU A 141 -28.64 16.56 15.92
CA LEU A 141 -28.73 17.05 14.54
C LEU A 141 -29.99 16.55 13.85
N GLU A 142 -30.85 17.49 13.46
CA GLU A 142 -32.07 17.21 12.70
C GLU A 142 -31.84 17.22 11.16
N TYR A 143 -30.60 17.41 10.70
CA TYR A 143 -30.26 17.58 9.27
C TYR A 143 -28.90 16.94 8.89
N ASP A 144 -28.75 16.51 7.64
CA ASP A 144 -27.66 15.65 7.11
C ASP A 144 -26.28 16.35 6.93
N ASP A 145 -25.91 17.31 7.78
CA ASP A 145 -24.92 18.36 7.44
C ASP A 145 -23.44 18.02 7.69
N TYR A 146 -23.09 16.74 7.71
CA TYR A 146 -21.69 16.35 7.77
C TYR A 146 -21.28 15.64 6.48
N ASN A 147 -20.53 16.39 5.66
CA ASN A 147 -19.76 15.86 4.55
C ASN A 147 -18.96 14.61 4.98
N LYS A 148 -18.54 13.80 3.99
CA LYS A 148 -17.68 12.62 4.16
C LYS A 148 -16.65 12.83 5.26
N LEU A 149 -16.77 12.09 6.37
CA LEU A 149 -15.88 12.23 7.51
C LEU A 149 -14.61 11.42 7.29
N VAL A 150 -14.79 10.18 6.84
CA VAL A 150 -13.73 9.22 6.54
C VAL A 150 -14.19 8.36 5.37
N THR A 151 -13.28 7.97 4.48
CA THR A 151 -13.57 7.07 3.37
C THR A 151 -12.65 5.85 3.45
N PHE A 152 -13.21 4.66 3.24
CA PHE A 152 -12.44 3.44 2.99
C PHE A 152 -12.81 2.86 1.62
N GLU A 153 -11.85 2.67 0.74
CA GLU A 153 -12.07 2.20 -0.64
C GLU A 153 -11.62 0.74 -0.83
N ASP A 154 -12.37 -0.05 -1.59
CA ASP A 154 -11.91 -1.31 -2.16
C ASP A 154 -11.95 -1.24 -3.69
N LEU A 155 -10.82 -0.84 -4.27
CA LEU A 155 -10.70 -0.57 -5.71
C LEU A 155 -10.72 -1.84 -6.56
N ASP A 156 -10.36 -2.97 -5.98
CA ASP A 156 -10.34 -4.24 -6.70
C ASP A 156 -11.77 -4.70 -7.02
N ASN A 157 -12.68 -4.49 -6.07
CA ASN A 157 -14.10 -4.78 -6.23
C ASN A 157 -14.94 -3.57 -6.69
N LEU A 158 -14.32 -2.39 -6.80
CA LEU A 158 -14.95 -1.11 -7.12
C LEU A 158 -16.01 -0.65 -6.10
N TYR A 159 -15.81 -0.96 -4.82
CA TYR A 159 -16.68 -0.50 -3.73
C TYR A 159 -15.96 0.49 -2.82
N PHE A 160 -16.72 1.25 -2.03
CA PHE A 160 -16.19 2.04 -0.92
C PHE A 160 -17.25 2.27 0.14
N CYS A 161 -16.84 2.62 1.35
CA CYS A 161 -17.74 3.15 2.37
C CYS A 161 -17.24 4.50 2.90
N ASP A 162 -18.19 5.41 3.11
CA ASP A 162 -17.96 6.68 3.78
C ASP A 162 -18.55 6.63 5.18
N LEU A 163 -17.77 7.02 6.20
CA LEU A 163 -18.29 7.39 7.51
C LEU A 163 -18.96 8.76 7.38
N ILE A 164 -20.25 8.81 7.70
CA ILE A 164 -21.07 10.03 7.65
C ILE A 164 -22.01 10.08 8.85
N VAL A 165 -22.65 11.25 9.05
CA VAL A 165 -23.84 11.37 9.90
C VAL A 165 -25.05 11.55 8.98
N GLN A 166 -26.07 10.72 9.19
CA GLN A 166 -27.33 10.81 8.46
C GLN A 166 -28.48 10.71 9.46
N ASN A 167 -29.42 11.66 9.42
CA ASN A 167 -30.55 11.75 10.37
C ASN A 167 -30.13 11.58 11.84
N GLY A 168 -29.09 12.30 12.25
CA GLY A 168 -28.55 12.27 13.62
C GLY A 168 -27.89 10.96 14.05
N LYS A 169 -27.61 10.05 13.11
CA LYS A 169 -26.91 8.79 13.37
C LYS A 169 -25.61 8.72 12.61
N MET A 170 -24.53 8.39 13.31
CA MET A 170 -23.27 8.05 12.68
C MET A 170 -23.36 6.66 12.06
N GLY A 171 -22.77 6.49 10.88
CA GLY A 171 -22.78 5.21 10.19
C GLY A 171 -22.01 5.21 8.89
N LEU A 172 -22.04 4.06 8.23
CA LEU A 172 -21.37 3.81 6.97
C LEU A 172 -22.36 3.90 5.82
N ARG A 173 -22.04 4.74 4.84
CA ARG A 173 -22.70 4.75 3.54
C ARG A 173 -21.86 3.93 2.57
N TYR A 174 -22.38 2.81 2.10
CA TYR A 174 -21.73 1.98 1.09
C TYR A 174 -22.09 2.43 -0.31
N SER A 175 -21.13 2.37 -1.21
CA SER A 175 -21.26 2.82 -2.60
C SER A 175 -20.41 1.97 -3.52
N LYS A 176 -20.78 1.96 -4.81
CA LYS A 176 -20.07 1.22 -5.86
C LYS A 176 -19.73 2.14 -7.02
N TYR A 177 -18.47 2.14 -7.44
CA TYR A 177 -18.06 2.87 -8.65
C TYR A 177 -18.65 2.19 -9.89
N THR A 178 -19.16 2.99 -10.82
CA THR A 178 -19.74 2.46 -12.07
C THR A 178 -18.66 2.05 -13.08
N ASN A 179 -17.44 2.57 -12.92
CA ASN A 179 -16.27 2.26 -13.75
C ASN A 179 -14.94 2.48 -13.00
N ASN A 180 -13.84 2.10 -13.64
CA ASN A 180 -12.49 2.19 -13.07
C ASN A 180 -11.95 3.63 -12.93
N TYR A 181 -12.59 4.62 -13.56
CA TYR A 181 -12.16 6.02 -13.54
C TYR A 181 -12.70 6.80 -12.35
N LYS A 182 -13.63 6.21 -11.57
CA LYS A 182 -14.18 6.75 -10.31
C LYS A 182 -14.94 8.08 -10.44
N ASP A 183 -15.33 8.44 -11.65
CA ASP A 183 -16.06 9.70 -11.90
C ASP A 183 -17.54 9.58 -11.50
N GLU A 184 -18.07 8.36 -11.45
CA GLU A 184 -19.48 8.07 -11.15
C GLU A 184 -19.60 6.86 -10.20
N PHE A 185 -20.60 6.91 -9.32
CA PHE A 185 -20.89 5.85 -8.36
C PHE A 185 -22.37 5.82 -8.00
N ASP A 186 -22.82 4.64 -7.59
CA ASP A 186 -24.15 4.40 -7.07
C ASP A 186 -24.11 4.33 -5.55
N ASN A 187 -24.96 5.14 -4.90
CA ASN A 187 -25.21 5.00 -3.47
C ASN A 187 -26.09 3.77 -3.25
N LEU A 188 -25.60 2.81 -2.47
CA LEU A 188 -26.30 1.54 -2.26
C LEU A 188 -27.15 1.58 -1.00
N THR A 189 -26.52 1.82 0.15
CA THR A 189 -27.21 1.80 1.44
C THR A 189 -26.46 2.54 2.53
N PHE A 190 -27.17 2.87 3.60
CA PHE A 190 -26.63 3.40 4.84
C PHE A 190 -26.88 2.42 5.98
N GLU A 191 -25.85 2.14 6.76
CA GLU A 191 -25.90 1.30 7.96
C GLU A 191 -25.41 2.12 9.16
N THR A 192 -26.25 2.25 10.20
CA THR A 192 -25.82 2.85 11.47
C THR A 192 -24.69 2.01 12.08
N TRP A 193 -23.61 2.68 12.46
CA TRP A 193 -22.44 2.04 13.05
C TRP A 193 -21.74 3.01 13.99
N GLU A 194 -21.39 2.52 15.18
CA GLU A 194 -20.60 3.24 16.16
C GLU A 194 -19.13 2.82 16.03
N PRO A 195 -18.26 3.68 15.44
CA PRO A 195 -16.85 3.35 15.26
C PRO A 195 -16.06 3.39 16.58
N ASP A 196 -15.02 2.57 16.67
CA ASP A 196 -13.98 2.72 17.69
C ASP A 196 -12.99 3.83 17.29
N LEU A 197 -13.20 5.02 17.87
CA LEU A 197 -12.41 6.22 17.64
C LEU A 197 -11.19 6.34 18.59
N THR A 198 -10.71 5.23 19.18
CA THR A 198 -9.50 5.23 20.02
C THR A 198 -8.23 5.55 19.21
N SER A 199 -8.18 5.11 17.94
CA SER A 199 -7.09 5.38 17.01
C SER A 199 -7.55 5.33 15.55
N ASP A 200 -6.76 5.89 14.64
CA ASP A 200 -7.01 5.78 13.19
C ASP A 200 -6.99 4.32 12.74
N ILE A 201 -6.14 3.49 13.37
CA ILE A 201 -5.98 2.07 13.05
C ILE A 201 -7.25 1.29 13.40
N THR A 202 -7.81 1.48 14.59
CA THR A 202 -9.03 0.78 15.02
C THR A 202 -10.23 1.15 14.15
N LEU A 203 -10.36 2.44 13.81
CA LEU A 203 -11.39 2.93 12.90
C LEU A 203 -11.25 2.31 11.50
N MET A 204 -10.05 2.35 10.95
CA MET A 204 -9.72 1.78 9.64
C MET A 204 -10.03 0.28 9.55
N LEU A 205 -9.57 -0.51 10.52
CA LEU A 205 -9.84 -1.95 10.57
C LEU A 205 -11.33 -2.25 10.69
N GLY A 206 -12.06 -1.45 11.47
CA GLY A 206 -13.52 -1.54 11.57
C GLY A 206 -14.21 -1.29 10.23
N MET A 207 -13.84 -0.20 9.54
CA MET A 207 -14.38 0.14 8.22
C MET A 207 -14.04 -0.92 7.16
N GLN A 208 -12.81 -1.43 7.16
CA GLN A 208 -12.38 -2.48 6.24
C GLN A 208 -13.21 -3.75 6.42
N SER A 209 -13.37 -4.21 7.67
CA SER A 209 -14.17 -5.41 7.95
C SER A 209 -15.62 -5.22 7.50
N LYS A 210 -16.21 -4.05 7.80
CA LYS A 210 -17.58 -3.72 7.40
C LYS A 210 -17.78 -3.70 5.89
N LEU A 211 -16.86 -3.08 5.15
CA LEU A 211 -16.92 -3.03 3.69
C LEU A 211 -16.79 -4.43 3.08
N ARG A 212 -15.85 -5.25 3.56
CA ARG A 212 -15.70 -6.63 3.09
C ARG A 212 -16.98 -7.44 3.31
N ASP A 213 -17.52 -7.42 4.52
CA ASP A 213 -18.74 -8.17 4.86
C ASP A 213 -19.95 -7.71 4.02
N PHE A 214 -20.00 -6.43 3.65
CA PHE A 214 -21.01 -5.89 2.74
C PHE A 214 -20.83 -6.42 1.31
N ILE A 215 -19.60 -6.38 0.75
CA ILE A 215 -19.30 -6.87 -0.59
C ILE A 215 -19.63 -8.36 -0.71
N GLU A 216 -19.26 -9.18 0.27
CA GLU A 216 -19.55 -10.61 0.29
C GLU A 216 -21.06 -10.88 0.21
N LYS A 217 -21.86 -10.17 1.02
CA LYS A 217 -23.33 -10.28 0.98
C LYS A 217 -23.93 -9.87 -0.35
N GLU A 218 -23.44 -8.81 -0.96
CA GLU A 218 -23.91 -8.36 -2.27
C GLU A 218 -23.58 -9.38 -3.38
N ILE A 219 -22.39 -10.00 -3.33
CA ILE A 219 -22.00 -11.06 -4.26
C ILE A 219 -22.91 -12.27 -4.08
N ASP A 220 -23.11 -12.73 -2.85
CA ASP A 220 -23.98 -13.88 -2.53
C ASP A 220 -25.42 -13.64 -2.99
N TYR A 221 -25.96 -12.44 -2.76
CA TYR A 221 -27.30 -12.06 -3.22
C TYR A 221 -27.42 -12.11 -4.74
N ASN A 222 -26.43 -11.58 -5.47
CA ASN A 222 -26.43 -11.59 -6.94
C ASN A 222 -26.34 -13.01 -7.51
N ILE A 223 -25.59 -13.91 -6.85
CA ILE A 223 -25.52 -15.33 -7.22
C ILE A 223 -26.89 -16.00 -6.99
N ASP A 224 -27.51 -15.79 -5.83
CA ASP A 224 -28.80 -16.39 -5.49
C ASP A 224 -29.94 -15.92 -6.40
N VAL A 225 -29.95 -14.65 -6.80
CA VAL A 225 -30.92 -14.12 -7.78
C VAL A 225 -30.62 -14.65 -9.18
N GLY A 226 -29.35 -14.75 -9.59
CA GLY A 226 -28.95 -15.27 -10.89
C GLY A 226 -29.22 -16.77 -11.09
N ILE A 227 -29.19 -17.57 -10.02
CA ILE A 227 -29.53 -19.00 -10.04
C ILE A 227 -31.06 -19.22 -10.12
N ARG A 228 -31.86 -18.23 -9.74
CA ARG A 228 -33.34 -18.32 -9.76
C ARG A 228 -33.98 -17.94 -11.11
N ILE A 229 -33.18 -17.79 -12.19
CA ILE A 229 -33.65 -17.51 -13.55
C ILE A 229 -33.72 -18.79 -14.38
#